data_AF-A0A1F3KTJ9-F1
#
_entry.id   AF-A0A1F3KTJ9-F1
#
_cell.length_a   1.000
_cell.length_b   1.000
_cell.length_c   1.000
_cell.angle_alpha   90.00
_cell.angle_beta   90.00
_cell.angle_gamma   90.00
#
_symmetry.space_group_name_H-M   'P 1'
#
loop_
_entity.id
_entity.type
_entity.pdbx_description
1 polymer ?
#
loop_
_entity_poly.entity_id
_entity_poly.type
_entity_poly.pdbx_seq_one_letter_code
_entity_poly.pdbx_strand_id
1 'polypeptide(L)'
;MTLTSSTPIISYCGLYCTNCPKYQKGKCPGCQENMKASWCKVRTCCITNNLSSCAACAEFTDVKQCGKLNNFISKMFGLVFNSDRIGGINYLRNNGNEAFITRLENDKAMTFKKGSAK
;
A
#
# COMPACT_ATOMS: atom_id res chain seq x y z
N MET A 1 31.22 -5.68 -1.02
CA MET A 1 30.14 -5.02 -0.25
C MET A 1 28.87 -5.08 -1.07
N THR A 2 27.93 -5.97 -0.71
CA THR A 2 26.66 -6.17 -1.41
C THR A 2 25.65 -5.10 -0.99
N LEU A 3 25.62 -4.00 -1.74
CA LEU A 3 24.55 -3.01 -1.64
C LEU A 3 23.30 -3.58 -2.31
N THR A 4 22.40 -4.18 -1.53
CA THR A 4 21.03 -4.51 -1.97
C THR A 4 20.01 -3.78 -1.11
N SER A 5 20.20 -2.48 -0.91
CA SER A 5 19.15 -1.64 -0.33
C SER A 5 18.31 -1.06 -1.47
N SER A 6 17.42 -1.89 -2.04
CA SER A 6 16.33 -1.34 -2.83
C SER A 6 15.45 -0.54 -1.88
N THR A 7 15.32 0.77 -2.09
CA THR A 7 14.52 1.68 -1.26
C THR A 7 13.16 1.04 -0.91
N PRO A 8 12.74 1.03 0.35
CA PRO A 8 11.43 0.53 0.78
C PRO A 8 10.30 1.06 -0.12
N ILE A 9 9.55 0.15 -0.77
CA ILE A 9 8.47 0.56 -1.68
C ILE A 9 7.12 0.36 -1.01
N ILE A 10 6.37 1.45 -0.84
CA ILE A 10 4.97 1.43 -0.43
C ILE A 10 4.11 1.56 -1.69
N SER A 11 3.15 0.66 -1.86
CA SER A 11 2.17 0.75 -2.94
C SER A 11 1.18 1.89 -2.70
N TYR A 12 0.56 2.40 -3.77
CA TYR A 12 -0.45 3.46 -3.67
C TYR A 12 -1.60 3.14 -2.72
N CYS A 13 -1.90 1.85 -2.55
CA CYS A 13 -2.98 1.36 -1.71
C CYS A 13 -2.59 1.00 -0.26
N GLY A 14 -1.35 1.28 0.18
CA GLY A 14 -0.93 1.03 1.56
C GLY A 14 -0.45 -0.41 1.84
N LEU A 15 0.18 -1.07 0.88
CA LEU A 15 0.93 -2.32 1.08
C LEU A 15 2.43 -2.06 1.02
N TYR A 16 3.20 -2.76 1.86
CA TYR A 16 4.65 -2.74 1.88
C TYR A 16 5.24 -3.78 0.92
N CYS A 17 5.63 -3.33 -0.28
CA CYS A 17 6.07 -4.20 -1.38
C CYS A 17 7.36 -4.96 -1.05
N THR A 18 8.25 -4.43 -0.21
CA THR A 18 9.49 -5.11 0.19
C THR A 18 9.21 -6.46 0.85
N ASN A 19 8.08 -6.59 1.56
CA ASN A 19 7.61 -7.85 2.16
C ASN A 19 6.65 -8.64 1.26
N CYS A 20 6.45 -8.23 0.00
CA CYS A 20 5.63 -8.96 -0.96
C CYS A 20 6.44 -10.10 -1.62
N PRO A 21 6.02 -11.37 -1.53
CA PRO A 21 6.76 -12.48 -2.13
C PRO A 21 6.94 -12.39 -3.65
N LYS A 22 6.01 -11.74 -4.36
CA LYS A 22 6.13 -11.54 -5.82
C LYS A 22 7.18 -10.49 -6.17
N TYR A 23 7.28 -9.43 -5.36
CA TYR A 23 8.29 -8.39 -5.53
C TYR A 23 9.68 -8.95 -5.23
N GLN A 24 9.83 -9.64 -4.09
CA GLN A 24 11.09 -10.29 -3.70
C GLN A 24 11.62 -11.29 -4.74
N LYS A 25 10.71 -11.97 -5.46
CA LYS A 25 11.05 -12.93 -6.53
C LYS A 25 11.26 -12.27 -7.90
N GLY A 26 11.25 -10.94 -8.01
CA GLY A 26 11.37 -10.21 -9.28
C GLY A 26 10.19 -10.40 -10.23
N LYS A 27 9.07 -10.97 -9.77
CA LYS A 27 7.89 -11.25 -10.60
C LYS A 27 6.90 -10.08 -10.65
N CYS A 28 7.14 -9.03 -9.88
CA CYS A 28 6.34 -7.82 -9.84
C CYS A 28 7.27 -6.62 -9.60
N PRO A 29 7.24 -5.56 -10.43
CA PRO A 29 8.11 -4.40 -10.28
C PRO A 29 7.63 -3.42 -9.18
N GLY A 30 6.55 -3.76 -8.45
CA GLY A 30 5.93 -2.85 -7.48
C GLY A 30 4.90 -1.92 -8.12
N CYS A 31 4.09 -1.25 -7.29
CA CYS A 31 2.90 -0.54 -7.76
C CYS A 31 3.21 0.67 -8.66
N GLN A 32 4.32 1.37 -8.37
CA GLN A 32 4.73 2.56 -9.12
C GLN A 32 5.11 2.20 -10.56
N GLU A 33 5.90 1.14 -10.75
CA GLU A 33 6.43 0.73 -12.06
C GLU A 33 5.56 -0.29 -12.82
N ASN A 34 4.52 -0.86 -12.19
CA ASN A 34 3.68 -1.88 -12.84
C ASN A 34 2.71 -1.29 -13.88
N MET A 35 3.21 -1.00 -15.08
CA MET A 35 2.44 -0.51 -16.22
C MET A 35 1.32 -1.47 -16.66
N LYS A 36 1.48 -2.78 -16.42
CA LYS A 36 0.47 -3.80 -16.74
C LYS A 36 -0.77 -3.71 -15.84
N ALA A 37 -0.70 -2.98 -14.72
CA ALA A 37 -1.82 -2.75 -13.81
C ALA A 37 -2.66 -1.52 -14.18
N SER A 38 -2.82 -1.22 -15.48
CA SER A 38 -3.64 -0.10 -15.99
C SER A 38 -5.11 -0.17 -15.57
N TRP A 39 -5.61 -1.39 -15.28
CA TRP A 39 -6.95 -1.62 -14.75
C TRP A 39 -7.15 -1.14 -13.30
N CYS A 40 -6.07 -0.89 -12.55
CA CYS A 40 -6.14 -0.50 -11.14
C CYS A 40 -6.50 0.98 -10.98
N LYS A 41 -7.77 1.25 -10.68
CA LYS A 41 -8.29 2.62 -10.49
C LYS A 41 -7.54 3.43 -9.42
N VAL A 42 -7.06 2.79 -8.35
CA VAL A 42 -6.28 3.45 -7.28
C VAL A 42 -4.93 3.92 -7.82
N ARG A 43 -4.23 3.07 -8.57
CA ARG A 43 -2.95 3.42 -9.19
C ARG A 43 -3.12 4.61 -10.13
N THR A 44 -4.07 4.53 -11.04
CA THR A 44 -4.38 5.61 -11.98
C THR A 44 -4.71 6.90 -11.23
N CYS A 45 -5.56 6.82 -10.19
CA CYS A 45 -5.93 7.98 -9.38
C CYS A 45 -4.71 8.64 -8.71
N CYS A 46 -3.83 7.86 -8.07
CA CYS A 46 -2.65 8.42 -7.42
C CYS A 46 -1.68 9.04 -8.44
N ILE A 47 -1.45 8.40 -9.59
CA ILE A 47 -0.60 8.95 -10.65
C ILE A 47 -1.17 10.28 -11.17
N THR A 48 -2.45 10.31 -11.54
CA THR A 48 -3.10 11.52 -12.09
C THR A 48 -3.10 12.69 -11.10
N ASN A 49 -3.19 12.41 -9.80
CA ASN A 49 -3.19 13.43 -8.75
C ASN A 49 -1.79 13.67 -8.14
N ASN A 50 -0.75 13.09 -8.73
CA ASN A 50 0.64 13.16 -8.25
C ASN A 50 0.79 12.81 -6.74
N LEU A 51 0.04 11.79 -6.29
CA LEU A 51 0.04 11.33 -4.91
C LEU A 51 0.99 10.15 -4.75
N SER A 52 1.79 10.17 -3.68
CA SER A 52 2.66 9.05 -3.30
C SER A 52 1.85 7.82 -2.86
N SER A 53 0.68 8.02 -2.26
CA SER A 53 -0.28 6.98 -1.89
C SER A 53 -1.66 7.57 -1.57
N CYS A 54 -2.65 6.71 -1.32
CA CYS A 54 -3.94 7.14 -0.79
C CYS A 54 -3.85 7.86 0.56
N ALA A 55 -2.77 7.67 1.33
CA ALA A 55 -2.57 8.40 2.58
C ALA A 55 -2.39 9.91 2.34
N ALA A 56 -1.81 10.30 1.21
CA ALA A 56 -1.63 11.70 0.81
C ALA A 56 -2.88 12.35 0.19
N CYS A 57 -3.99 11.60 0.05
CA CYS A 57 -5.21 12.13 -0.56
C CYS A 57 -5.88 13.20 0.33
N ALA A 58 -5.96 14.43 -0.15
CA ALA A 58 -6.63 15.54 0.52
C ALA A 58 -8.15 15.61 0.25
N GLU A 59 -8.63 14.96 -0.82
CA GLU A 59 -10.05 14.94 -1.21
C GLU A 59 -10.94 14.27 -0.15
N PHE A 60 -10.43 13.24 0.53
CA PHE A 60 -11.17 12.48 1.54
C PHE A 60 -10.48 12.51 2.91
N THR A 61 -11.11 13.16 3.88
CA THR A 61 -10.72 13.08 5.29
C THR A 61 -10.83 11.65 5.79
N ASP A 62 -11.95 10.97 5.51
CA ASP A 62 -12.09 9.52 5.71
C ASP A 62 -11.97 8.79 4.37
N VAL A 63 -10.82 8.13 4.16
CA VAL A 63 -10.55 7.39 2.92
C VAL A 63 -11.52 6.21 2.69
N LYS A 64 -12.30 5.77 3.69
CA LYS A 64 -13.38 4.77 3.50
C LYS A 64 -14.46 5.25 2.53
N GLN A 65 -14.67 6.57 2.47
CA GLN A 65 -15.65 7.20 1.59
C GLN A 65 -15.17 7.23 0.14
N CYS A 66 -13.88 7.02 -0.11
CA CYS A 66 -13.33 6.99 -1.45
C CYS A 66 -13.77 5.71 -2.18
N GLY A 67 -14.75 5.84 -3.08
CA GLY A 67 -15.23 4.73 -3.90
C GLY A 67 -14.10 4.05 -4.67
N LYS A 68 -13.12 4.80 -5.19
CA LYS A 68 -11.94 4.26 -5.92
C LYS A 68 -11.14 3.27 -5.06
N LEU A 69 -10.96 3.58 -3.78
CA LEU A 69 -10.25 2.76 -2.79
C LEU A 69 -11.11 1.59 -2.30
N ASN A 70 -12.38 1.84 -2.01
CA ASN A 70 -13.33 0.88 -1.41
C ASN A 70 -14.09 0.02 -2.44
N ASN A 71 -13.57 -0.12 -3.66
CA ASN A 71 -14.18 -0.93 -4.71
C ASN A 71 -14.03 -2.44 -4.47
N PHE A 72 -14.95 -3.22 -5.05
CA PHE A 72 -15.12 -4.68 -4.89
C PHE A 72 -13.82 -5.53 -4.96
N ILE A 73 -12.85 -5.16 -5.81
CA ILE A 73 -11.56 -5.86 -5.94
C ILE A 73 -10.66 -5.65 -4.71
N SER A 74 -10.76 -4.50 -4.04
CA SER A 74 -10.10 -4.21 -2.76
C SER A 74 -10.61 -5.10 -1.62
N LYS A 75 -11.89 -5.52 -1.67
CA LYS A 75 -12.49 -6.45 -0.70
C LYS A 75 -12.01 -7.88 -0.90
N MET A 76 -11.83 -8.32 -2.15
CA MET A 76 -11.27 -9.64 -2.50
C MET A 76 -9.82 -9.82 -2.01
N PHE A 77 -8.92 -8.86 -2.25
CA PHE A 77 -7.55 -8.96 -1.72
C PHE A 77 -7.49 -8.75 -0.19
N GLY A 78 -8.40 -7.96 0.38
CA GLY A 78 -8.54 -7.83 1.84
C GLY A 78 -8.93 -9.13 2.54
N LEU A 79 -9.74 -9.97 1.88
CA LEU A 79 -10.11 -11.31 2.35
C LEU A 79 -8.97 -12.33 2.24
N VAL A 80 -8.18 -12.27 1.17
CA VAL A 80 -7.06 -13.21 0.95
C VAL A 80 -5.85 -12.92 1.86
N PHE A 81 -5.63 -11.66 2.27
CA PHE A 81 -4.48 -11.25 3.09
C PHE A 81 -4.81 -10.89 4.54
N ASN A 82 -6.07 -11.05 4.99
CA ASN A 82 -6.56 -10.56 6.29
C ASN A 82 -6.12 -9.11 6.60
N SER A 83 -6.15 -8.26 5.58
CA SER A 83 -5.54 -6.93 5.58
C SER A 83 -6.48 -5.88 6.21
N ASP A 84 -5.94 -5.07 7.12
CA ASP A 84 -6.55 -3.80 7.54
C ASP A 84 -6.09 -2.66 6.64
N ARG A 85 -6.53 -2.68 5.39
CA ARG A 85 -6.06 -1.71 4.39
C ARG A 85 -6.39 -0.27 4.76
N ILE A 86 -7.59 -0.04 5.29
CA ILE A 86 -8.00 1.31 5.71
C ILE A 86 -7.22 1.74 6.95
N GLY A 87 -7.13 0.87 7.96
CA GLY A 87 -6.32 1.16 9.15
C GLY A 87 -4.87 1.43 8.77
N GLY A 88 -4.29 0.64 7.88
CA GLY A 88 -2.92 0.84 7.39
C GLY A 88 -2.72 2.16 6.64
N ILE A 89 -3.67 2.58 5.80
CA ILE A 89 -3.62 3.90 5.15
C ILE A 89 -3.73 5.04 6.17
N ASN A 90 -4.60 4.90 7.17
CA ASN A 90 -4.73 5.88 8.24
C ASN A 90 -3.45 5.95 9.09
N TYR A 91 -2.86 4.80 9.41
CA TYR A 91 -1.57 4.73 10.11
C TYR A 91 -0.47 5.43 9.31
N LEU A 92 -0.39 5.14 7.99
CA LEU A 92 0.57 5.78 7.09
C LEU A 92 0.37 7.29 7.03
N ARG A 93 -0.88 7.76 6.96
CA ARG A 93 -1.23 9.18 6.96
C ARG A 93 -0.80 9.89 8.24
N ASN A 94 -1.04 9.26 9.39
CA ASN A 94 -0.84 9.89 10.69
C ASN A 94 0.61 9.81 11.18
N ASN A 95 1.36 8.78 10.78
CA ASN A 95 2.71 8.51 11.31
C ASN A 95 3.82 8.62 10.25
N GLY A 96 3.46 8.73 8.97
CA GLY A 96 4.42 8.85 7.86
C GLY A 96 5.03 7.52 7.42
N ASN A 97 5.85 7.60 6.36
CA ASN A 97 6.42 6.44 5.68
C ASN A 97 7.36 5.63 6.59
N GLU A 98 8.23 6.30 7.35
CA GLU A 98 9.24 5.64 8.18
C GLU A 98 8.59 4.76 9.26
N ALA A 99 7.66 5.31 10.03
CA ALA A 99 6.93 4.56 11.04
C ALA A 99 6.15 3.38 10.45
N PHE A 100 5.57 3.55 9.26
CA PHE A 100 4.85 2.49 8.55
C PHE A 100 5.79 1.36 8.11
N ILE A 101 6.95 1.70 7.54
CA ILE A 101 7.98 0.74 7.12
C ILE A 101 8.50 -0.03 8.33
N THR A 102 8.98 0.67 9.36
CA THR A 102 9.52 0.06 10.58
C THR A 102 8.51 -0.90 11.21
N ARG A 103 7.22 -0.51 11.25
CA ARG A 103 6.17 -1.37 11.82
C ARG A 103 6.00 -2.66 11.03
N LEU A 104 5.93 -2.58 9.70
CA LEU A 104 5.71 -3.74 8.84
C LEU A 104 6.95 -4.60 8.65
N GLU A 105 8.14 -4.03 8.77
CA GLU A 105 9.41 -4.78 8.84
C GLU A 105 9.48 -5.62 10.12
N ASN A 106 9.20 -5.01 11.28
CA ASN A 106 9.16 -5.71 12.56
C ASN A 106 8.12 -6.85 12.57
N ASP A 107 6.95 -6.60 12.00
CA ASP A 107 5.89 -7.60 11.88
C ASP A 107 6.16 -8.65 10.78
N LYS A 108 7.21 -8.47 9.98
CA LYS A 108 7.53 -9.29 8.78
C LYS A 108 6.31 -9.43 7.87
N ALA A 109 5.56 -8.34 7.71
CA ALA A 109 4.26 -8.33 7.05
C ALA A 109 4.23 -7.36 5.86
N MET A 110 3.44 -7.68 4.84
CA MET A 110 3.16 -6.79 3.71
C MET A 110 2.07 -5.76 4.04
N THR A 111 1.26 -6.03 5.06
CA THR A 111 0.09 -5.22 5.45
C THR A 111 -0.18 -5.40 6.93
N PHE A 112 -0.84 -4.41 7.53
CA PHE A 112 -1.47 -4.58 8.83
C PHE A 112 -2.53 -5.67 8.76
N LYS A 113 -2.60 -6.50 9.81
CA LYS A 113 -3.72 -7.42 10.03
C LYS A 113 -4.92 -6.66 10.59
N LYS A 114 -6.13 -7.17 10.34
CA LYS A 114 -7.38 -6.60 10.90
C LYS A 114 -7.23 -6.29 12.40
N GLY A 115 -7.46 -5.02 12.78
CA GLY A 115 -7.43 -4.57 14.18
C GLY A 115 -6.03 -4.30 14.74
N SER A 116 -4.96 -4.48 13.96
CA SER A 116 -3.57 -4.25 14.37
C SER A 116 -2.99 -2.91 13.92
N ALA A 117 -3.74 -2.14 13.13
CA ALA A 117 -3.37 -0.79 12.71
C ALA A 117 -3.80 0.24 13.78
N LYS A 118 -3.06 0.26 14.89
CA LYS A 118 -3.21 1.22 15.97
C LYS A 118 -1.94 2.04 16.10
#